data_AF-A0A963QAT3-F1
#
_entry.id   AF-A0A963QAT3-F1
#
_cell.length_a   1.000
_cell.length_b   1.000
_cell.length_c   1.000
_cell.angle_alpha   90.00
_cell.angle_beta   90.00
_cell.angle_gamma   90.00
#
_symmetry.space_group_name_H-M   'P 1'
#
loop_
_entity.id
_entity.type
_entity.pdbx_description
1 polymer ?
#
loop_
_entity_poly.entity_id
_entity_poly.type
_entity_poly.pdbx_seq_one_letter_code
_entity_poly.pdbx_strand_id
1 'polypeptide(L)'
;AAAGRIVAARAEAPFTTTEDLALRAGLDQGDLKALASADALRALSGHRRQQVWDASALKVAPPLLKTAPVDEDWLELPPAGEGEEVVFDYASTGLSLRRHPVALLREQLARMNLLTAAQMRDLPDGSAVRACGLVVMRQQPGTAKGVVFVTLEDETGSVNVIVWKSLREQQRSELLYARLMAVHGVWQRDAETGGEVRHLIARRLEDLTPLLGGLSTRSREFH
;
A
#
# COMPACT_ATOMS: atom_id res chain seq x y z
N ALA A 1 22.02 14.37 0.18
CA ALA A 1 21.54 15.29 -0.87
C ALA A 1 20.41 16.21 -0.35
N ALA A 2 19.18 15.74 -0.11
CA ALA A 2 18.12 16.57 0.51
C ALA A 2 17.97 16.32 2.03
N ALA A 3 17.89 15.05 2.46
CA ALA A 3 17.72 14.67 3.86
C ALA A 3 18.75 15.30 4.82
N GLY A 4 20.03 15.35 4.42
CA GLY A 4 21.09 15.99 5.21
C GLY A 4 20.88 17.50 5.42
N ARG A 5 20.35 18.21 4.42
CA ARG A 5 20.02 19.64 4.52
C ARG A 5 18.85 19.88 5.46
N ILE A 6 17.84 19.01 5.41
CA ILE A 6 16.70 19.04 6.34
C ILE A 6 17.18 18.85 7.79
N VAL A 7 18.05 17.86 8.03
CA VAL A 7 18.60 17.61 9.38
C VAL A 7 19.43 18.79 9.88
N ALA A 8 20.29 19.38 9.03
CA ALA A 8 21.09 20.53 9.38
C ALA A 8 20.22 21.76 9.73
N ALA A 9 19.26 22.11 8.88
CA ALA A 9 18.36 23.23 9.14
C ALA A 9 17.51 23.00 10.41
N ARG A 10 17.02 21.78 10.63
CA ARG A 10 16.25 21.45 11.85
C ARG A 10 17.05 21.61 13.14
N ALA A 11 18.37 21.43 13.09
CA ALA A 11 19.23 21.56 14.27
C ALA A 11 19.31 23.02 14.79
N GLU A 12 19.04 23.99 13.92
CA GLU A 12 18.98 25.41 14.31
C GLU A 12 17.65 25.77 14.99
N ALA A 13 16.52 25.29 14.44
CA ALA A 13 15.18 25.49 14.99
C ALA A 13 14.16 24.55 14.31
N PRO A 14 13.05 24.17 15.01
CA PRO A 14 11.94 23.44 14.39
C PRO A 14 11.35 24.19 13.19
N PHE A 15 10.80 23.45 12.22
CA PHE A 15 10.07 24.03 11.10
C PHE A 15 8.65 24.40 11.51
N THR A 16 8.14 25.48 10.95
CA THR A 16 6.79 25.99 11.27
C THR A 16 5.78 25.75 10.15
N THR A 17 6.22 25.81 8.89
CA THR A 17 5.39 25.50 7.71
C THR A 17 6.19 24.71 6.67
N THR A 18 5.50 24.21 5.64
CA THR A 18 6.13 23.50 4.53
C THR A 18 6.99 24.45 3.68
N GLU A 19 6.62 25.72 3.58
CA GLU A 19 7.40 26.78 2.93
C GLU A 19 8.70 27.09 3.70
N ASP A 20 8.62 27.19 5.03
CA ASP A 20 9.79 27.39 5.91
C ASP A 20 10.80 26.24 5.75
N LEU A 21 10.31 25.00 5.75
CA LEU A 21 11.12 23.81 5.45
C LEU A 21 11.78 23.91 4.06
N ALA A 22 11.00 24.25 3.02
CA ALA A 22 11.51 24.32 1.66
C ALA A 22 12.58 25.40 1.50
N LEU A 23 12.39 26.57 2.11
CA LEU A 23 13.31 27.68 2.03
C LEU A 23 14.61 27.40 2.78
N ARG A 24 14.53 26.92 4.03
CA ARG A 24 15.71 26.68 4.88
C ARG A 24 16.52 25.47 4.46
N ALA A 25 15.87 24.39 4.01
CA ALA A 25 16.57 23.21 3.51
C ALA A 25 16.88 23.30 2.01
N GLY A 26 16.39 24.33 1.30
CA GLY A 26 16.58 24.55 -0.14
C GLY A 26 15.92 23.47 -1.01
N LEU A 27 14.76 22.97 -0.60
CA LEU A 27 14.06 21.88 -1.28
C LEU A 27 13.38 22.39 -2.54
N ASP A 28 13.39 21.58 -3.59
CA ASP A 28 12.58 21.84 -4.78
C ASP A 28 11.20 21.17 -4.68
N GLN A 29 10.37 21.39 -5.70
CA GLN A 29 9.02 20.81 -5.74
C GLN A 29 9.04 19.27 -5.77
N GLY A 30 10.10 18.65 -6.33
CA GLY A 30 10.25 17.20 -6.36
C GLY A 30 10.55 16.63 -4.98
N ASP A 31 11.46 17.27 -4.24
CA ASP A 31 11.78 16.94 -2.85
C ASP A 31 10.53 17.01 -1.95
N LEU A 32 9.75 18.09 -2.05
CA LEU A 32 8.51 18.24 -1.28
C LEU A 32 7.44 17.22 -1.65
N LYS A 33 7.27 16.91 -2.94
CA LYS A 33 6.34 15.88 -3.39
C LYS A 33 6.74 14.50 -2.85
N ALA A 34 8.04 14.20 -2.78
CA ALA A 34 8.54 12.97 -2.18
C ALA A 34 8.31 12.92 -0.65
N LEU A 35 8.43 14.05 0.05
CA LEU A 35 8.13 14.13 1.48
C LEU A 35 6.62 13.99 1.75
N ALA A 36 5.77 14.65 0.97
CA ALA A 36 4.32 14.55 1.07
C ALA A 36 3.82 13.13 0.73
N SER A 37 4.42 12.48 -0.26
CA SER A 37 4.07 11.11 -0.62
C SER A 37 4.46 10.12 0.50
N ALA A 38 5.51 10.41 1.26
CA ALA A 38 5.95 9.64 2.43
C ALA A 38 5.26 10.01 3.75
N ASP A 39 4.22 10.88 3.75
CA ASP A 39 3.53 11.39 4.96
C ASP A 39 4.47 12.14 5.94
N ALA A 40 5.62 12.62 5.45
CA ALA A 40 6.66 13.23 6.27
C ALA A 40 6.35 14.68 6.70
N LEU A 41 5.36 15.31 6.08
CA LEU A 41 4.96 16.70 6.32
C LEU A 41 3.76 16.82 7.27
N ARG A 42 3.33 15.71 7.90
CA ARG A 42 2.13 15.67 8.73
C ARG A 42 2.12 16.69 9.88
N ALA A 43 3.28 16.95 10.49
CA ALA A 43 3.40 17.92 11.57
C ALA A 43 3.28 19.38 11.10
N LEU A 44 3.47 19.66 9.80
CA LEU A 44 3.47 21.01 9.22
C LEU A 44 2.17 21.32 8.48
N SER A 45 1.63 20.34 7.74
CA SER A 45 0.44 20.53 6.89
C SER A 45 -0.74 19.66 7.33
N GLY A 46 -0.64 18.90 8.41
CA GLY A 46 -1.74 18.02 8.84
C GLY A 46 -1.92 16.81 7.91
N HIS A 47 -3.08 16.67 7.28
CA HIS A 47 -3.40 15.46 6.51
C HIS A 47 -2.81 15.46 5.09
N ARG A 48 -2.74 14.27 4.48
CA ARG A 48 -2.03 14.07 3.20
C ARG A 48 -2.50 14.99 2.07
N ARG A 49 -3.80 15.25 1.94
CA ARG A 49 -4.30 16.16 0.89
C ARG A 49 -3.71 17.56 0.99
N GLN A 50 -3.56 18.07 2.22
CA GLN A 50 -2.95 19.37 2.46
C GLN A 50 -1.44 19.30 2.18
N GLN A 51 -0.76 18.24 2.61
CA GLN A 51 0.66 18.03 2.30
C GLN A 51 0.94 18.03 0.78
N VAL A 52 0.09 17.36 -0.02
CA VAL A 52 0.22 17.32 -1.49
C VAL A 52 -0.13 18.67 -2.12
N TRP A 53 -1.14 19.37 -1.58
CA TRP A 53 -1.49 20.71 -2.01
C TRP A 53 -0.35 21.69 -1.79
N ASP A 54 0.17 21.77 -0.56
CA ASP A 54 1.27 22.67 -0.18
C ASP A 54 2.54 22.36 -0.98
N ALA A 55 2.87 21.06 -1.15
CA ALA A 55 3.99 20.64 -1.99
C ALA A 55 3.82 21.02 -3.48
N SER A 56 2.58 21.10 -3.97
CA SER A 56 2.28 21.49 -5.36
C SER A 56 2.18 23.01 -5.52
N ALA A 57 1.75 23.71 -4.47
CA ALA A 57 1.62 25.15 -4.39
C ALA A 57 2.97 25.87 -4.22
N LEU A 58 4.07 25.14 -3.94
CA LEU A 58 5.40 25.74 -3.85
C LEU A 58 5.78 26.47 -5.16
N LYS A 59 5.64 27.80 -5.12
CA LYS A 59 6.21 28.72 -6.10
C LYS A 59 7.61 29.09 -5.61
N VAL A 60 8.65 28.59 -6.27
CA VAL A 60 10.02 29.05 -5.99
C VAL A 60 10.09 30.53 -6.34
N ALA A 61 10.10 31.38 -5.33
CA ALA A 61 10.21 32.82 -5.52
C ALA A 61 11.54 33.12 -6.24
N PRO A 62 11.54 33.94 -7.31
CA PRO A 62 12.75 34.42 -7.96
C PRO A 62 13.75 34.98 -6.94
N PRO A 63 15.07 34.97 -7.21
CA PRO A 63 16.08 35.46 -6.27
C PRO A 63 15.82 36.88 -5.74
N LEU A 64 15.14 37.71 -6.54
CA LEU A 64 14.74 39.08 -6.20
C LEU A 64 13.52 39.17 -5.26
N LEU A 65 12.73 38.10 -5.13
CA LEU A 65 11.47 38.03 -4.39
C LEU A 65 11.53 37.06 -3.19
N LYS A 66 12.72 36.57 -2.81
CA LYS A 66 12.88 35.62 -1.70
C LYS A 66 12.42 36.15 -0.33
N THR A 67 12.34 37.47 -0.18
CA THR A 67 11.89 38.15 1.04
C THR A 67 10.53 38.83 0.87
N ALA A 68 9.89 38.68 -0.29
CA ALA A 68 8.56 39.23 -0.50
C ALA A 68 7.54 38.41 0.31
N PRO A 69 6.70 39.04 1.14
CA PRO A 69 5.63 38.31 1.82
C PRO A 69 4.67 37.73 0.77
N VAL A 70 4.46 36.42 0.80
CA VAL A 70 3.41 35.75 0.04
C VAL A 70 2.17 35.77 0.92
N ASP A 71 1.24 36.68 0.63
CA ASP A 71 -0.04 36.81 1.31
C ASP A 71 -1.09 36.01 0.50
N GLU A 72 -1.04 34.68 0.62
CA GLU A 72 -2.07 33.78 0.08
C GLU A 72 -2.92 33.25 1.25
N ASP A 73 -4.25 33.34 1.12
CA ASP A 73 -5.19 32.83 2.12
C ASP A 73 -4.95 31.33 2.36
N TRP A 74 -4.89 30.93 3.63
CA TRP A 74 -4.75 29.52 4.02
C TRP A 74 -5.97 28.72 3.54
N LEU A 75 -5.76 27.88 2.52
CA LEU A 75 -6.79 26.98 2.01
C LEU A 75 -6.71 25.64 2.73
N GLU A 76 -7.63 25.39 3.65
CA GLU A 76 -7.78 24.10 4.33
C GLU A 76 -8.62 23.14 3.48
N LEU A 77 -8.00 22.09 2.98
CA LEU A 77 -8.71 21.02 2.27
C LEU A 77 -9.34 20.06 3.27
N PRO A 78 -10.50 19.43 2.99
CA PRO A 78 -11.02 18.38 3.86
C PRO A 78 -10.12 17.14 3.84
N PRO A 79 -9.91 16.46 4.98
CA PRO A 79 -9.11 15.24 5.05
C PRO A 79 -9.66 14.16 4.10
N ALA A 80 -8.75 13.33 3.60
CA ALA A 80 -9.14 12.14 2.84
C ALA A 80 -9.82 11.12 3.76
N GLY A 81 -10.71 10.30 3.20
CA GLY A 81 -11.24 9.16 3.95
C GLY A 81 -10.13 8.16 4.25
N GLU A 82 -10.25 7.39 5.34
CA GLU A 82 -9.21 6.42 5.76
C GLU A 82 -8.77 5.49 4.63
N GLY A 83 -9.71 5.02 3.80
CA GLY A 83 -9.39 4.14 2.67
C GLY A 83 -8.57 4.80 1.56
N GLU A 84 -8.77 6.09 1.34
CA GLU A 84 -8.00 6.87 0.39
C GLU A 84 -6.58 7.13 0.95
N GLU A 85 -6.44 7.43 2.24
CA GLU A 85 -5.13 7.59 2.89
C GLU A 85 -4.29 6.29 2.87
N VAL A 86 -4.91 5.15 3.15
CA VAL A 86 -4.24 3.83 3.14
C VAL A 86 -3.82 3.42 1.73
N VAL A 87 -4.67 3.68 0.72
CA VAL A 87 -4.30 3.44 -0.69
C VAL A 87 -3.16 4.34 -1.13
N PHE A 88 -3.17 5.62 -0.73
CA PHE A 88 -2.08 6.55 -1.05
C PHE A 88 -0.76 6.17 -0.38
N ASP A 89 -0.78 5.79 0.91
CA ASP A 89 0.39 5.27 1.64
C ASP A 89 1.03 4.09 0.91
N TYR A 90 0.20 3.11 0.54
CA TYR A 90 0.66 1.91 -0.13
C TYR A 90 1.16 2.20 -1.56
N ALA A 91 0.50 3.10 -2.29
CA ALA A 91 0.93 3.50 -3.63
C ALA A 91 2.27 4.24 -3.64
N SER A 92 2.60 5.00 -2.58
CA SER A 92 3.84 5.77 -2.49
C SER A 92 5.01 5.01 -1.87
N THR A 93 4.76 4.22 -0.82
CA THR A 93 5.82 3.59 -0.02
C THR A 93 5.77 2.07 0.03
N GLY A 94 4.72 1.45 -0.54
CA GLY A 94 4.49 0.00 -0.44
C GLY A 94 4.09 -0.48 0.96
N LEU A 95 3.89 0.43 1.91
CA LEU A 95 3.52 0.17 3.30
C LEU A 95 2.51 1.23 3.75
N SER A 96 1.68 0.95 4.77
CA SER A 96 0.91 1.97 5.47
C SER A 96 1.14 1.84 6.97
N LEU A 97 1.42 2.97 7.64
CA LEU A 97 1.54 3.05 9.10
C LEU A 97 0.17 3.07 9.81
N ARG A 98 -0.94 3.06 9.05
CA ARG A 98 -2.31 3.03 9.57
C ARG A 98 -2.80 1.59 9.66
N ARG A 99 -3.38 1.09 8.58
CA ARG A 99 -4.05 -0.22 8.51
C ARG A 99 -3.71 -0.89 7.18
N HIS A 100 -3.62 -2.21 7.17
CA HIS A 100 -3.39 -2.96 5.95
C HIS A 100 -4.57 -2.75 4.96
N PRO A 101 -4.34 -2.51 3.65
CA PRO A 101 -5.43 -2.18 2.71
C PRO A 101 -6.56 -3.22 2.63
N VAL A 102 -6.22 -4.50 2.81
CA VAL A 102 -7.21 -5.61 2.83
C VAL A 102 -8.17 -5.51 4.01
N ALA A 103 -7.76 -4.91 5.13
CA ALA A 103 -8.62 -4.73 6.30
C ALA A 103 -9.87 -3.90 5.98
N LEU A 104 -9.76 -2.94 5.05
CA LEU A 104 -10.87 -2.10 4.60
C LEU A 104 -11.88 -2.87 3.76
N LEU A 105 -11.43 -3.94 3.10
CA LEU A 105 -12.28 -4.83 2.30
C LEU A 105 -12.81 -6.01 3.14
N ARG A 106 -12.48 -6.09 4.43
CA ARG A 106 -12.66 -7.29 5.24
C ARG A 106 -14.10 -7.79 5.27
N GLU A 107 -15.06 -6.90 5.46
CA GLU A 107 -16.48 -7.26 5.46
C GLU A 107 -16.93 -7.82 4.11
N GLN A 108 -16.54 -7.17 3.02
CA GLN A 108 -16.90 -7.60 1.66
C GLN A 108 -16.28 -8.97 1.34
N LEU A 109 -15.01 -9.17 1.66
CA LEU A 109 -14.30 -10.43 1.45
C LEU A 109 -14.87 -11.56 2.33
N ALA A 110 -15.28 -11.25 3.56
CA ALA A 110 -15.95 -12.23 4.45
C ALA A 110 -17.29 -12.70 3.86
N ARG A 111 -18.09 -11.82 3.26
CA ARG A 111 -19.33 -12.19 2.54
C ARG A 111 -19.06 -13.11 1.34
N MET A 112 -17.85 -13.05 0.77
CA MET A 112 -17.39 -13.94 -0.29
C MET A 112 -16.80 -15.27 0.23
N ASN A 113 -16.81 -15.51 1.54
CA ASN A 113 -16.16 -16.64 2.21
C ASN A 113 -14.64 -16.71 1.99
N LEU A 114 -13.99 -15.55 1.85
CA LEU A 114 -12.53 -15.47 1.77
C LEU A 114 -11.96 -15.33 3.18
N LEU A 115 -11.23 -16.34 3.64
CA LEU A 115 -10.65 -16.42 4.98
C LEU A 115 -9.41 -15.55 5.12
N THR A 116 -9.15 -15.11 6.34
CA THR A 116 -7.88 -14.46 6.70
C THR A 116 -6.75 -15.48 6.88
N ALA A 117 -5.50 -15.01 6.80
CA ALA A 117 -4.31 -15.82 7.11
C ALA A 117 -4.41 -16.44 8.52
N ALA A 118 -4.86 -15.67 9.51
CA ALA A 118 -5.06 -16.17 10.88
C ALA A 118 -6.18 -17.21 10.98
N GLN A 119 -7.28 -17.07 10.24
CA GLN A 119 -8.37 -18.06 10.24
C GLN A 119 -7.94 -19.40 9.63
N MET A 120 -7.07 -19.37 8.62
CA MET A 120 -6.58 -20.60 7.98
C MET A 120 -5.50 -21.31 8.78
N ARG A 121 -4.79 -20.57 9.65
CA ARG A 121 -3.64 -21.03 10.43
C ARG A 121 -3.85 -22.44 11.00
N ASP A 122 -4.94 -22.65 11.72
CA ASP A 122 -5.17 -23.88 12.49
C ASP A 122 -6.15 -24.86 11.82
N LEU A 123 -6.54 -24.61 10.57
CA LEU A 123 -7.39 -25.54 9.83
C LEU A 123 -6.70 -26.90 9.62
N PRO A 124 -7.47 -27.99 9.54
CA PRO A 124 -6.93 -29.31 9.22
C PRO A 124 -6.22 -29.33 7.85
N ASP A 125 -5.20 -30.19 7.73
CA ASP A 125 -4.61 -30.51 6.43
C ASP A 125 -5.68 -31.04 5.46
N GLY A 126 -5.58 -30.66 4.18
CA GLY A 126 -6.54 -31.05 3.15
C GLY A 126 -7.82 -30.21 3.10
N SER A 127 -7.97 -29.21 3.97
CA SER A 127 -9.17 -28.36 3.98
C SER A 127 -9.32 -27.56 2.69
N ALA A 128 -10.52 -27.54 2.12
CA ALA A 128 -10.86 -26.64 1.03
C ALA A 128 -11.04 -25.22 1.57
N VAL A 129 -10.22 -24.29 1.11
CA VAL A 129 -10.21 -22.90 1.59
C VAL A 129 -10.20 -21.91 0.45
N ARG A 130 -10.63 -20.69 0.75
CA ARG A 130 -10.53 -19.55 -0.14
C ARG A 130 -9.82 -18.45 0.63
N ALA A 131 -8.68 -18.00 0.14
CA ALA A 131 -7.89 -16.93 0.73
C ALA A 131 -7.96 -15.69 -0.14
N CYS A 132 -7.78 -14.51 0.44
CA CYS A 132 -7.55 -13.29 -0.34
C CYS A 132 -6.52 -12.42 0.36
N GLY A 133 -5.58 -11.88 -0.42
CA GLY A 133 -4.59 -10.95 0.07
C GLY A 133 -3.91 -10.18 -1.06
N LEU A 134 -3.16 -9.15 -0.67
CA LEU A 134 -2.29 -8.43 -1.58
C LEU A 134 -1.15 -9.33 -2.02
N VAL A 135 -0.82 -9.29 -3.31
CA VAL A 135 0.32 -10.06 -3.80
C VAL A 135 1.60 -9.28 -3.54
N VAL A 136 2.39 -9.75 -2.57
CA VAL A 136 3.65 -9.11 -2.17
C VAL A 136 4.85 -9.69 -2.90
N MET A 137 4.81 -10.97 -3.28
CA MET A 137 5.90 -11.63 -3.98
C MET A 137 5.41 -12.73 -4.93
N ARG A 138 6.14 -12.89 -6.04
CA ARG A 138 6.02 -14.03 -6.97
C ARG A 138 7.41 -14.55 -7.29
N GLN A 139 7.61 -15.85 -7.15
CA GLN A 139 8.88 -16.50 -7.45
C GLN A 139 8.68 -17.75 -8.29
N GLN A 140 9.48 -17.90 -9.34
CA GLN A 140 9.55 -19.12 -10.14
C GLN A 140 11.00 -19.64 -10.15
N PRO A 141 11.39 -20.47 -9.16
CA PRO A 141 12.72 -21.06 -9.16
C PRO A 141 12.94 -21.91 -10.42
N GLY A 142 14.10 -21.79 -11.05
CA GLY A 142 14.43 -22.54 -12.28
C GLY A 142 14.38 -24.07 -12.10
N THR A 143 14.54 -24.54 -10.87
CA THR A 143 14.53 -25.97 -10.50
C THR A 143 13.13 -26.55 -10.26
N ALA A 144 12.10 -25.71 -10.11
CA ALA A 144 10.78 -26.14 -9.64
C ALA A 144 9.82 -26.58 -10.77
N LYS A 145 10.33 -27.08 -11.90
CA LYS A 145 9.53 -27.59 -13.05
C LYS A 145 8.37 -26.67 -13.50
N GLY A 146 8.52 -25.35 -13.35
CA GLY A 146 7.52 -24.37 -13.74
C GLY A 146 6.45 -24.04 -12.69
N VAL A 147 6.61 -24.50 -11.45
CA VAL A 147 5.81 -24.08 -10.29
C VAL A 147 6.13 -22.64 -9.92
N VAL A 148 5.10 -21.87 -9.59
CA VAL A 148 5.22 -20.49 -9.10
C VAL A 148 4.76 -20.45 -7.65
N PHE A 149 5.57 -19.81 -6.82
CA PHE A 149 5.24 -19.48 -5.44
C PHE A 149 4.74 -18.03 -5.40
N VAL A 150 3.61 -17.82 -4.75
CA VAL A 150 3.01 -16.50 -4.56
C VAL A 150 2.80 -16.27 -3.07
N THR A 151 3.24 -15.14 -2.55
CA THR A 151 2.95 -14.75 -1.17
C THR A 151 1.82 -13.73 -1.18
N LEU A 152 0.74 -14.05 -0.50
CA LEU A 152 -0.37 -13.15 -0.23
C LEU A 152 -0.24 -12.58 1.18
N GLU A 153 -0.60 -11.33 1.35
CA GLU A 153 -0.63 -10.67 2.66
C GLU A 153 -2.01 -10.08 2.95
N ASP A 154 -2.48 -10.26 4.17
CA ASP A 154 -3.63 -9.58 4.73
C ASP A 154 -3.30 -8.96 6.09
N GLU A 155 -4.28 -8.32 6.72
CA GLU A 155 -4.10 -7.65 8.02
C GLU A 155 -3.76 -8.58 9.19
N THR A 156 -3.80 -9.89 8.98
CA THR A 156 -3.56 -10.92 10.00
C THR A 156 -2.30 -11.76 9.75
N GLY A 157 -1.63 -11.56 8.61
CA GLY A 157 -0.38 -12.20 8.26
C GLY A 157 -0.27 -12.58 6.79
N SER A 158 0.61 -13.52 6.49
CA SER A 158 0.91 -13.97 5.14
C SER A 158 0.43 -15.40 4.87
N VAL A 159 0.17 -15.68 3.60
CA VAL A 159 -0.25 -16.98 3.07
C VAL A 159 0.64 -17.31 1.88
N ASN A 160 1.40 -18.40 1.99
CA ASN A 160 2.18 -18.91 0.87
C ASN A 160 1.30 -19.77 -0.02
N VAL A 161 1.29 -19.47 -1.32
CA VAL A 161 0.47 -20.13 -2.33
C VAL A 161 1.36 -20.82 -3.33
N ILE A 162 1.05 -22.08 -3.63
CA ILE A 162 1.73 -22.86 -4.68
C ILE A 162 0.82 -22.94 -5.89
N VAL A 163 1.32 -22.46 -7.02
CA VAL A 163 0.61 -22.46 -8.31
C VAL A 163 1.33 -23.40 -9.26
N TRP A 164 0.70 -24.52 -9.57
CA TRP A 164 1.22 -25.51 -10.52
C TRP A 164 1.21 -24.97 -11.95
N LYS A 165 2.12 -25.49 -12.77
CA LYS A 165 2.29 -25.09 -14.18
C LYS A 165 0.98 -25.10 -14.98
N SER A 166 0.15 -26.13 -14.80
CA SER A 166 -1.14 -26.26 -15.49
C SER A 166 -2.10 -25.11 -15.17
N LEU A 167 -2.23 -24.75 -13.89
CA LEU A 167 -3.09 -23.63 -13.47
C LEU A 167 -2.53 -22.30 -13.96
N ARG A 168 -1.21 -22.12 -13.88
CA ARG A 168 -0.53 -20.93 -14.42
C ARG A 168 -0.80 -20.73 -15.91
N GLU A 169 -0.75 -21.81 -16.69
CA GLU A 169 -0.99 -21.75 -18.14
C GLU A 169 -2.44 -21.38 -18.46
N GLN A 170 -3.39 -21.82 -17.63
CA GLN A 170 -4.81 -21.50 -17.76
C GLN A 170 -5.17 -20.09 -17.28
N GLN A 171 -4.58 -19.63 -16.17
CA GLN A 171 -4.90 -18.37 -15.49
C GLN A 171 -3.69 -17.45 -15.42
N ARG A 172 -3.04 -17.26 -16.58
CA ARG A 172 -1.80 -16.49 -16.69
C ARG A 172 -2.00 -15.02 -16.34
N SER A 173 -3.15 -14.45 -16.72
CA SER A 173 -3.44 -13.04 -16.49
C SER A 173 -3.58 -12.74 -14.99
N GLU A 174 -4.42 -13.53 -14.31
CA GLU A 174 -4.65 -13.43 -12.88
C GLU A 174 -3.33 -13.62 -12.11
N LEU A 175 -2.54 -14.63 -12.49
CA LEU A 175 -1.27 -14.89 -11.83
C LEU A 175 -0.29 -13.72 -11.97
N LEU A 176 -0.16 -13.12 -13.17
CA LEU A 176 0.86 -12.10 -13.44
C LEU A 176 0.47 -10.69 -12.99
N TYR A 177 -0.80 -10.31 -13.17
CA TYR A 177 -1.21 -8.91 -13.07
C TYR A 177 -2.00 -8.57 -11.81
N ALA A 178 -2.61 -9.54 -11.14
CA ALA A 178 -3.45 -9.26 -9.97
C ALA A 178 -2.63 -8.65 -8.82
N ARG A 179 -3.01 -7.48 -8.34
CA ARG A 179 -2.42 -6.85 -7.13
C ARG A 179 -3.14 -7.32 -5.87
N LEU A 180 -4.45 -7.58 -5.97
CA LEU A 180 -5.26 -8.26 -4.97
C LEU A 180 -5.76 -9.56 -5.59
N MET A 181 -5.45 -10.70 -4.97
CA MET A 181 -5.75 -12.01 -5.53
C MET A 181 -6.58 -12.82 -4.54
N ALA A 182 -7.69 -13.38 -5.02
CA ALA A 182 -8.37 -14.47 -4.33
C ALA A 182 -7.85 -15.81 -4.87
N VAL A 183 -7.58 -16.74 -3.96
CA VAL A 183 -7.07 -18.07 -4.27
C VAL A 183 -7.98 -19.09 -3.63
N HIS A 184 -8.56 -19.94 -4.48
CA HIS A 184 -9.31 -21.10 -4.04
C HIS A 184 -8.39 -22.30 -4.14
N GLY A 185 -8.36 -23.11 -3.10
CA GLY A 185 -7.41 -24.21 -3.06
C GLY A 185 -7.58 -25.14 -1.89
N VAL A 186 -6.55 -25.95 -1.72
CA VAL A 186 -6.45 -26.91 -0.61
C VAL A 186 -5.36 -26.43 0.32
N TRP A 187 -5.72 -26.23 1.59
CA TRP A 187 -4.78 -25.91 2.64
C TRP A 187 -3.93 -27.13 2.93
N GLN A 188 -2.61 -26.96 2.92
CA GLN A 188 -1.66 -28.00 3.27
C GLN A 188 -0.84 -27.59 4.49
N ARG A 189 -0.72 -28.51 5.42
CA ARG A 189 0.10 -28.40 6.62
C ARG A 189 1.03 -29.60 6.66
N ASP A 190 2.32 -29.32 6.70
CA ASP A 190 3.31 -30.37 6.75
C ASP A 190 3.32 -31.05 8.13
N ALA A 191 2.95 -32.32 8.16
CA ALA A 191 2.90 -33.12 9.39
C ALA A 191 4.31 -33.39 9.97
N GLU A 192 5.35 -33.44 9.14
CA GLU A 192 6.74 -33.70 9.57
C GLU A 192 7.32 -32.52 10.36
N THR A 193 6.88 -31.30 10.05
CA THR A 193 7.26 -30.07 10.78
C THR A 193 6.30 -29.70 11.90
N GLY A 194 5.41 -30.62 12.31
CA GLY A 194 4.38 -30.32 13.32
C GLY A 194 3.35 -29.27 12.86
N GLY A 195 3.24 -29.04 11.55
CA GLY A 195 2.37 -28.05 10.95
C GLY A 195 2.93 -26.63 10.95
N GLU A 196 4.23 -26.43 11.14
CA GLU A 196 4.87 -25.11 11.01
C GLU A 196 4.91 -24.62 9.56
N VAL A 197 5.24 -25.51 8.62
CA VAL A 197 5.22 -25.19 7.19
C VAL A 197 3.80 -25.36 6.66
N ARG A 198 3.29 -24.28 6.05
CA ARG A 198 1.90 -24.19 5.58
C ARG A 198 1.84 -23.51 4.23
N HIS A 199 1.07 -24.08 3.32
CA HIS A 199 0.85 -23.50 2.01
C HIS A 199 -0.54 -23.82 1.47
N LEU A 200 -1.05 -22.92 0.66
CA LEU A 200 -2.29 -23.09 -0.08
C LEU A 200 -1.97 -23.60 -1.49
N ILE A 201 -2.38 -24.82 -1.81
CA ILE A 201 -2.30 -25.34 -3.17
C ILE A 201 -3.43 -24.73 -4.01
N ALA A 202 -3.07 -23.84 -4.92
CA ALA A 202 -4.05 -23.16 -5.76
C ALA A 202 -4.74 -24.12 -6.73
N ARG A 203 -6.06 -23.98 -6.83
CA ARG A 203 -6.94 -24.64 -7.80
C ARG A 203 -7.62 -23.65 -8.74
N ARG A 204 -7.86 -22.43 -8.26
CA ARG A 204 -8.38 -21.31 -9.05
C ARG A 204 -7.89 -19.99 -8.45
N LEU A 205 -7.50 -19.08 -9.33
CA LEU A 205 -7.13 -17.70 -9.04
C LEU A 205 -8.26 -16.79 -9.51
N GLU A 206 -8.45 -15.67 -8.83
CA GLU A 206 -9.37 -14.61 -9.23
C GLU A 206 -8.71 -13.25 -8.96
N ASP A 207 -8.73 -12.38 -9.96
CA ASP A 207 -8.21 -11.02 -9.84
C ASP A 207 -9.25 -10.12 -9.18
N LEU A 208 -8.99 -9.73 -7.94
CA LEU A 208 -9.81 -8.80 -7.17
C LEU A 208 -9.21 -7.40 -7.13
N THR A 209 -8.19 -7.10 -7.93
CA THR A 209 -7.59 -5.76 -8.06
C THR A 209 -8.61 -4.64 -8.27
N PRO A 210 -9.72 -4.83 -9.01
CA PRO A 210 -10.75 -3.79 -9.11
C PRO A 210 -11.31 -3.31 -7.76
N LEU A 211 -11.34 -4.17 -6.73
CA LEU A 211 -11.79 -3.78 -5.38
C LEU A 211 -10.85 -2.77 -4.71
N LEU A 212 -9.56 -2.77 -5.07
CA LEU A 212 -8.63 -1.75 -4.60
C LEU A 212 -8.93 -0.37 -5.20
N GLY A 213 -9.47 -0.31 -6.43
CA GLY A 213 -9.91 0.94 -7.06
C GLY A 213 -11.16 1.52 -6.40
N GLY A 214 -12.05 0.67 -5.88
CA GLY A 214 -13.21 1.10 -5.08
C GLY A 214 -12.85 1.80 -3.77
N LEU A 215 -11.65 1.55 -3.23
CA LEU A 215 -11.14 2.22 -2.03
C LEU A 215 -10.74 3.69 -2.30
N SER A 216 -10.31 4.03 -3.53
CA SER A 216 -10.00 5.40 -3.93
C SER A 216 -11.20 6.17 -4.47
N THR A 217 -12.25 5.47 -4.89
CA THR A 217 -13.41 6.04 -5.59
C THR A 217 -14.68 5.99 -4.74
N ARG A 218 -14.69 6.68 -3.60
CA ARG A 218 -15.93 7.33 -3.15
C ARG A 218 -16.08 8.63 -3.93
N SER A 219 -16.45 8.48 -5.21
CA SER A 219 -16.83 9.59 -6.08
C SER A 219 -17.98 10.34 -5.40
N ARG A 220 -17.82 11.65 -5.24
CA ARG A 220 -18.88 12.53 -4.75
C ARG A 220 -19.91 12.64 -5.87
N GLU A 221 -21.10 12.09 -5.66
CA GLU A 221 -22.23 12.45 -6.49
C GLU A 221 -22.50 13.94 -6.28
N PHE A 222 -22.40 14.73 -7.34
CA PHE A 222 -22.81 16.12 -7.35
C PHE A 222 -24.32 16.12 -7.62
N HIS A 223 -25.11 16.54 -6.64
CA HIS A 223 -26.53 16.89 -6.80
C HIS A 223 -26.66 18.39 -7.05
#